data_AF-I5BVA4-F1
#
_entry.id   AF-I5BVA4-F1
#
_cell.length_a   1.000
_cell.length_b   1.000
_cell.length_c   1.000
_cell.angle_alpha   90.00
_cell.angle_beta   90.00
_cell.angle_gamma   90.00
#
_symmetry.space_group_name_H-M   'P 1'
#
loop_
_entity.id
_entity.type
_entity.pdbx_description
1 polymer ?
#
loop_
_entity_poly.entity_id
_entity_poly.type
_entity_poly.pdbx_seq_one_letter_code
_entity_poly.pdbx_strand_id
1 'polypeptide(L)'
;MTRRRKAPPAASSKAELVSLTPIQQTLLEEADRQITILSEGRELKTTVGNVVIRKLLQTAANGSAHALGHSVKASTAAQQVRLNEIKEDVEFGLRFKEHQQRLLDEVISRGGDPESVLPHPDDILIVEGKGYRIDGPADAEQLNILKDNCRRRDVLILQAVLEDRIGDDRAEHSADPFPGATSLLLAQLLNIGLPARYCMSDLAFITMMERYRRWSKRDLLKGARSAWAGLGRSRPRGWMMPPLNETRRRIERLLPVCLNLFSDVRAGKVSSSGKIAERIGRITGQ
;
A
#
# COMPACT_ATOMS: atom_id res chain seq x y z
N MET A 1 -54.37 -0.58 45.58
CA MET A 1 -52.97 -0.99 45.33
C MET A 1 -52.94 -1.96 44.16
N THR A 2 -52.46 -1.53 42.98
CA THR A 2 -51.77 -2.34 41.96
C THR A 2 -51.35 -1.43 40.80
N ARG A 3 -50.13 -0.89 40.88
CA ARG A 3 -49.50 -0.11 39.80
C ARG A 3 -49.14 -1.06 38.66
N ARG A 4 -49.83 -0.93 37.52
CA ARG A 4 -49.50 -1.62 36.26
C ARG A 4 -48.26 -0.94 35.65
N ARG A 5 -47.11 -1.60 35.70
CA ARG A 5 -45.87 -1.15 35.05
C ARG A 5 -46.07 -1.14 33.53
N LYS A 6 -45.88 0.03 32.91
CA LYS A 6 -45.87 0.22 31.46
C LYS A 6 -44.47 -0.16 30.95
N ALA A 7 -44.42 -1.11 30.01
CA ALA A 7 -43.18 -1.56 29.38
C ALA A 7 -42.49 -0.42 28.61
N PRO A 8 -41.15 -0.41 28.50
CA PRO A 8 -40.44 0.57 27.69
C PRO A 8 -40.73 0.34 26.19
N PRO A 9 -40.89 1.40 25.39
CA PRO A 9 -41.07 1.23 23.96
C PRO A 9 -39.79 0.68 23.33
N ALA A 10 -39.99 -0.27 22.42
CA ALA A 10 -38.94 -0.94 21.66
C ALA A 10 -38.06 0.07 20.91
N ALA A 11 -36.75 -0.16 20.96
CA ALA A 11 -35.76 0.55 20.16
C ALA A 11 -36.07 0.36 18.67
N SER A 12 -36.60 1.41 18.05
CA SER A 12 -36.79 1.50 16.61
C SER A 12 -35.45 1.85 15.97
N SER A 13 -34.69 0.82 15.59
CA SER A 13 -33.57 0.92 14.65
C SER A 13 -34.09 1.25 13.25
N LYS A 14 -34.20 2.53 12.94
CA LYS A 14 -34.17 3.03 11.55
C LYS A 14 -33.23 4.22 11.56
N ALA A 15 -32.10 4.09 10.88
CA ALA A 15 -31.33 5.24 10.47
C ALA A 15 -32.28 6.12 9.64
N GLU A 16 -32.78 7.20 10.26
CA GLU A 16 -33.50 8.25 9.54
C GLU A 16 -32.52 8.81 8.52
N LEU A 17 -32.74 8.46 7.25
CA LEU A 17 -32.24 9.24 6.13
C LEU A 17 -32.78 10.65 6.34
N VAL A 18 -31.96 11.53 6.92
CA VAL A 18 -32.28 12.94 7.09
C VAL A 18 -32.47 13.52 5.69
N SER A 19 -33.73 13.57 5.24
CA SER A 19 -34.07 14.16 3.95
C SER A 19 -33.82 15.66 4.07
N LEU A 20 -32.90 16.18 3.24
CA LEU A 20 -32.63 17.61 3.14
C LEU A 20 -33.94 18.34 2.83
N THR A 21 -34.13 19.49 3.48
CA THR A 21 -35.28 20.34 3.15
C THR A 21 -35.15 20.87 1.72
N PRO A 22 -36.25 21.19 1.01
CA PRO A 22 -36.19 21.68 -0.37
C PRO A 22 -35.25 22.88 -0.55
N ILE A 23 -35.23 23.79 0.44
CA ILE A 23 -34.33 24.96 0.44
C ILE A 23 -32.86 24.55 0.57
N GLN A 24 -32.54 23.55 1.39
CA GLN A 24 -31.17 23.04 1.53
C GLN A 24 -30.69 22.36 0.25
N GLN A 25 -31.57 21.65 -0.45
CA GLN A 25 -31.25 21.03 -1.74
C GLN A 25 -30.91 22.09 -2.80
N THR A 26 -31.77 23.09 -2.97
CA THR A 26 -31.51 24.20 -3.91
C THR A 26 -30.23 24.97 -3.57
N LEU A 27 -29.94 25.18 -2.27
CA LEU A 27 -28.70 25.81 -1.83
C LEU A 27 -27.45 24.98 -2.15
N LEU A 28 -27.52 23.65 -2.04
CA LEU A 28 -26.42 22.75 -2.42
C LEU A 28 -26.21 22.75 -3.93
N GLU A 29 -27.29 22.68 -4.71
CA GLU A 29 -27.25 22.74 -6.17
C GLU A 29 -26.59 24.05 -6.67
N GLU A 30 -26.99 25.19 -6.12
CA GLU A 30 -26.35 26.47 -6.46
C GLU A 30 -24.92 26.57 -5.94
N ALA A 31 -24.61 25.98 -4.78
CA ALA A 31 -23.24 25.96 -4.25
C ALA A 31 -22.28 25.16 -5.15
N ASP A 32 -22.75 24.08 -5.78
CA ASP A 32 -21.97 23.21 -6.67
C ASP A 32 -21.85 23.75 -8.11
N ARG A 33 -22.63 24.78 -8.45
CA ARG A 33 -22.58 25.41 -9.77
C ARG A 33 -21.18 25.90 -10.11
N GLN A 34 -20.65 25.45 -11.25
CA GLN A 34 -19.33 25.87 -11.73
C GLN A 34 -19.38 27.28 -12.33
N ILE A 35 -18.45 28.12 -11.91
CA ILE A 35 -18.23 29.48 -12.40
C ILE A 35 -16.73 29.71 -12.67
N THR A 36 -16.43 30.58 -13.63
CA THR A 36 -15.07 31.05 -13.88
C THR A 36 -14.88 32.38 -13.17
N ILE A 37 -13.91 32.47 -12.27
CA ILE A 37 -13.53 33.73 -11.61
C ILE A 37 -12.10 34.10 -11.93
N LEU A 38 -11.81 35.40 -11.94
CA LEU A 38 -10.45 35.92 -12.04
C LEU A 38 -9.90 36.10 -10.62
N SER A 39 -8.90 35.32 -10.24
CA SER A 39 -8.26 35.38 -8.92
C SER A 39 -6.75 35.44 -9.11
N GLU A 40 -6.09 36.42 -8.47
CA GLU A 40 -4.62 36.59 -8.53
C GLU A 40 -4.06 36.66 -9.97
N GLY A 41 -4.84 37.27 -10.89
CA GLY A 41 -4.45 37.43 -12.29
C GLY A 41 -4.58 36.17 -13.14
N ARG A 42 -5.17 35.08 -12.62
CA ARG A 42 -5.44 33.84 -13.37
C ARG A 42 -6.93 33.52 -13.39
N GLU A 43 -7.42 33.03 -14.51
CA GLU A 43 -8.76 32.44 -14.60
C GLU A 43 -8.78 31.09 -13.89
N LEU A 44 -9.67 30.96 -12.90
CA LEU A 44 -9.85 29.75 -12.11
C LEU A 44 -11.31 29.28 -12.27
N LYS A 45 -11.50 28.07 -12.79
CA LYS A 45 -12.79 27.38 -12.74
C LYS A 45 -12.99 26.81 -11.34
N THR A 46 -14.06 27.21 -10.67
CA THR A 46 -14.39 26.78 -9.31
C THR A 46 -15.90 26.74 -9.12
N THR A 47 -16.38 26.35 -7.95
CA THR A 47 -17.80 26.36 -7.60
C THR A 47 -18.19 27.64 -6.87
N VAL A 48 -19.45 28.05 -6.95
CA VAL A 48 -19.99 29.22 -6.22
C VAL A 48 -19.72 29.09 -4.71
N GLY A 49 -19.91 27.90 -4.14
CA GLY A 49 -19.65 27.62 -2.73
C GLY A 49 -18.21 27.93 -2.31
N ASN A 50 -17.23 27.52 -3.13
CA ASN A 50 -15.81 27.80 -2.86
C ASN A 50 -15.49 29.30 -2.91
N VAL A 51 -16.14 30.07 -3.79
CA VAL A 51 -15.97 31.52 -3.86
C VAL A 51 -16.52 32.20 -2.61
N VAL A 52 -17.71 31.79 -2.15
CA VAL A 52 -18.32 32.31 -0.93
C VAL A 52 -17.47 32.00 0.29
N ILE A 53 -16.98 30.76 0.43
CA ILE A 53 -16.09 30.36 1.53
C ILE A 53 -14.80 31.19 1.51
N ARG A 54 -14.15 31.33 0.34
CA ARG A 54 -12.93 32.13 0.21
C ARG A 54 -13.18 33.59 0.60
N LYS A 55 -14.30 34.18 0.17
CA LYS A 55 -14.65 35.55 0.52
C LYS A 55 -14.95 35.71 2.01
N LEU A 56 -15.65 34.75 2.61
CA LEU A 56 -15.92 34.70 4.05
C LEU A 56 -14.62 34.67 4.84
N LEU A 57 -13.67 33.82 4.46
CA LEU A 57 -12.35 33.72 5.10
C LEU A 57 -11.53 35.00 4.92
N GLN A 58 -11.59 35.64 3.75
CA GLN A 58 -10.92 36.93 3.51
C GLN A 58 -11.51 38.03 4.41
N THR A 59 -12.84 38.11 4.51
CA THR A 59 -13.53 39.07 5.37
C THR A 59 -13.27 38.79 6.86
N ALA A 60 -13.14 37.53 7.24
CA ALA A 60 -12.74 37.12 8.59
C ALA A 60 -11.29 37.55 8.89
N ALA A 61 -10.35 37.32 7.97
CA ALA A 61 -8.96 37.74 8.08
C ALA A 61 -8.80 39.27 8.19
N ASN A 62 -9.69 40.03 7.55
CA ASN A 62 -9.76 41.48 7.64
C ASN A 62 -10.39 42.00 8.95
N GLY A 63 -10.69 41.12 9.92
CA GLY A 63 -11.10 41.51 11.27
C GLY A 63 -12.61 41.55 11.54
N SER A 64 -13.45 41.06 10.62
CA SER A 64 -14.89 40.96 10.90
C SER A 64 -15.19 39.87 11.93
N ALA A 65 -15.58 40.26 13.15
CA ALA A 65 -15.92 39.34 14.23
C ALA A 65 -17.03 38.34 13.86
N HIS A 66 -18.03 38.79 13.09
CA HIS A 66 -19.13 37.93 12.63
C HIS A 66 -18.65 36.88 11.61
N ALA A 67 -17.82 37.27 10.64
CA ALA A 67 -17.25 36.34 9.66
C ALA A 67 -16.27 35.35 10.31
N LEU A 68 -15.49 35.79 11.31
CA LEU A 68 -14.63 34.93 12.13
C LEU A 68 -15.46 33.89 12.87
N GLY A 69 -16.55 34.31 13.54
CA GLY A 69 -17.44 33.40 14.26
C GLY A 69 -18.05 32.32 13.36
N HIS A 70 -18.53 32.67 12.17
CA HIS A 70 -19.03 31.69 11.20
C HIS A 70 -17.94 30.76 10.67
N SER A 71 -16.74 31.28 10.37
CA SER A 71 -15.62 30.46 9.90
C SER A 71 -15.16 29.44 10.94
N VAL A 72 -15.09 29.83 12.22
CA VAL A 72 -14.75 28.94 13.33
C VAL A 72 -15.83 27.87 13.52
N LYS A 73 -17.12 28.25 13.50
CA LYS A 73 -18.23 27.30 13.60
C LYS A 73 -18.23 26.29 12.45
N ALA A 74 -18.04 26.75 11.21
CA ALA A 74 -17.96 25.88 10.04
C ALA A 74 -16.76 24.93 10.12
N SER A 75 -15.60 25.43 10.56
CA SER A 75 -14.39 24.61 10.75
C SER A 75 -14.60 23.55 11.84
N THR A 76 -15.23 23.92 12.95
CA THR A 76 -15.54 23.00 14.06
C THR A 76 -16.53 21.93 13.61
N ALA A 77 -17.57 22.31 12.86
CA ALA A 77 -18.54 21.37 12.30
C ALA A 77 -17.87 20.39 11.31
N ALA A 78 -17.02 20.88 10.42
CA ALA A 78 -16.26 20.05 9.48
C ALA A 78 -15.29 19.10 10.20
N GLN A 79 -14.62 19.58 11.25
CA GLN A 79 -13.78 18.73 12.11
C GLN A 79 -14.60 17.65 12.80
N GLN A 80 -15.80 17.97 13.30
CA GLN A 80 -16.67 17.00 13.95
C GLN A 80 -17.15 15.92 12.98
N VAL A 81 -17.55 16.29 11.75
CA VAL A 81 -17.92 15.32 10.70
C VAL A 81 -16.76 14.38 10.43
N ARG A 82 -15.56 14.93 10.20
CA ARG A 82 -14.36 14.13 9.94
C ARG A 82 -14.00 13.22 11.11
N LEU A 83 -14.14 13.70 12.35
CA LEU A 83 -13.91 12.87 13.55
C LEU A 83 -14.92 11.74 13.66
N ASN A 84 -16.19 11.97 13.28
CA ASN A 84 -17.21 10.93 13.26
C ASN A 84 -16.90 9.87 12.19
N GLU A 85 -16.53 10.29 10.97
CA GLU A 85 -16.09 9.37 9.90
C GLU A 85 -14.91 8.50 10.35
N ILE A 86 -13.89 9.11 10.96
CA ILE A 86 -12.72 8.38 11.48
C ILE A 86 -13.13 7.39 12.58
N LYS A 87 -14.06 7.78 13.46
CA LYS A 87 -14.58 6.87 14.50
C LYS A 87 -15.32 5.68 13.90
N GLU A 88 -16.20 5.93 12.93
CA GLU A 88 -16.92 4.88 12.21
C GLU A 88 -15.96 3.93 11.50
N ASP A 89 -14.92 4.46 10.85
CA ASP A 89 -13.87 3.68 10.21
C ASP A 89 -13.09 2.82 11.22
N VAL A 90 -12.72 3.38 12.37
CA VAL A 90 -12.03 2.63 13.44
C VAL A 90 -12.92 1.53 13.99
N GLU A 91 -14.19 1.82 14.27
CA GLU A 91 -15.17 0.83 14.75
C GLU A 91 -15.42 -0.28 13.73
N PHE A 92 -15.47 0.06 12.44
CA PHE A 92 -15.54 -0.93 11.37
C PHE A 92 -14.28 -1.79 11.35
N GLY A 93 -13.08 -1.18 11.37
CA GLY A 93 -11.81 -1.88 11.35
C GLY A 93 -11.64 -2.86 12.51
N LEU A 94 -12.06 -2.48 13.72
CA LEU A 94 -12.07 -3.36 14.89
C LEU A 94 -12.97 -4.57 14.70
N ARG A 95 -14.22 -4.35 14.28
CA ARG A 95 -15.17 -5.44 13.99
C ARG A 95 -14.66 -6.35 12.88
N PHE A 96 -14.06 -5.78 11.85
CA PHE A 96 -13.49 -6.53 10.73
C PHE A 96 -12.31 -7.39 11.19
N LYS A 97 -11.41 -6.84 12.01
CA LYS A 97 -10.29 -7.59 12.59
C LYS A 97 -10.76 -8.73 13.49
N GLU A 98 -11.74 -8.48 14.35
CA GLU A 98 -12.33 -9.54 15.19
C GLU A 98 -12.99 -10.64 14.35
N HIS A 99 -13.69 -10.26 13.29
CA HIS A 99 -14.29 -11.24 12.37
C HIS A 99 -13.23 -12.12 11.72
N GLN A 100 -12.15 -11.53 11.19
CA GLN A 100 -11.03 -12.27 10.60
C GLN A 100 -10.32 -13.16 11.62
N GLN A 101 -10.17 -12.71 12.86
CA GLN A 101 -9.59 -13.53 13.93
C GLN A 101 -10.44 -14.79 14.19
N ARG A 102 -11.78 -14.65 14.25
CA ARG A 102 -12.66 -15.81 14.43
C ARG A 102 -12.54 -16.80 13.27
N LEU A 103 -12.48 -16.32 12.04
CA LEU A 103 -12.26 -17.17 10.86
C LEU A 103 -10.91 -17.91 10.95
N LEU A 104 -9.86 -17.21 11.37
CA LEU A 104 -8.54 -17.80 11.56
C LEU A 104 -8.57 -18.90 12.64
N ASP A 105 -9.18 -18.62 13.79
CA ASP A 105 -9.29 -19.59 14.88
C ASP A 105 -10.10 -20.83 14.46
N GLU A 106 -11.19 -20.65 13.69
CA GLU A 106 -11.97 -21.74 13.13
C GLU A 106 -11.13 -22.61 12.17
N VAL A 107 -10.35 -21.99 11.28
CA VAL A 107 -9.48 -22.71 10.33
C VAL A 107 -8.39 -23.49 11.09
N ILE A 108 -7.75 -22.86 12.07
CA ILE A 108 -6.73 -23.51 12.92
C ILE A 108 -7.33 -24.69 13.68
N SER A 109 -8.54 -24.53 14.26
CA SER A 109 -9.21 -25.59 15.02
C SER A 109 -9.54 -26.83 14.15
N ARG A 110 -9.77 -26.62 12.85
CA ARG A 110 -10.03 -27.67 11.85
C ARG A 110 -8.74 -28.22 11.22
N GLY A 111 -7.57 -27.73 11.63
CA GLY A 111 -6.27 -28.11 11.07
C GLY A 111 -6.05 -27.63 9.63
N GLY A 112 -6.75 -26.59 9.20
CA GLY A 112 -6.57 -25.97 7.89
C GLY A 112 -5.35 -25.06 7.81
N ASP A 113 -5.05 -24.57 6.61
CA ASP A 113 -3.95 -23.63 6.38
C ASP A 113 -4.30 -22.20 6.85
N PRO A 114 -3.56 -21.62 7.82
CA PRO A 114 -3.76 -20.24 8.27
C PRO A 114 -3.69 -19.19 7.15
N GLU A 115 -2.94 -19.46 6.07
CA GLU A 115 -2.81 -18.52 4.94
C GLU A 115 -4.06 -18.46 4.04
N SER A 116 -5.03 -19.35 4.25
CA SER A 116 -6.30 -19.33 3.51
C SER A 116 -7.24 -18.19 3.95
N VAL A 117 -7.03 -17.62 5.13
CA VAL A 117 -7.83 -16.52 5.66
C VAL A 117 -7.22 -15.19 5.20
N LEU A 118 -7.97 -14.48 4.35
CA LEU A 118 -7.54 -13.21 3.76
C LEU A 118 -8.60 -12.12 3.96
N PRO A 119 -8.20 -10.89 4.31
CA PRO A 119 -6.89 -10.52 4.84
C PRO A 119 -6.63 -11.13 6.22
N HIS A 120 -5.36 -11.41 6.55
CA HIS A 120 -5.00 -11.93 7.87
C HIS A 120 -5.26 -10.87 8.96
N PRO A 121 -5.74 -11.23 10.17
CA PRO A 121 -6.05 -10.28 11.24
C PRO A 121 -4.87 -9.37 11.63
N ASP A 122 -3.65 -9.91 11.68
CA ASP A 122 -2.44 -9.11 11.96
C ASP A 122 -2.11 -8.07 10.90
N ASP A 123 -2.56 -8.29 9.66
CA ASP A 123 -2.34 -7.34 8.56
C ASP A 123 -3.34 -6.17 8.62
N ILE A 124 -4.36 -6.23 9.49
CA ILE A 124 -5.32 -5.15 9.75
C ILE A 124 -4.80 -4.28 10.90
N LEU A 125 -4.35 -3.08 10.55
CA LEU A 125 -3.83 -2.08 11.48
C LEU A 125 -4.86 -1.00 11.74
N ILE A 126 -5.18 -0.78 13.01
CA ILE A 126 -6.03 0.33 13.46
C ILE A 126 -5.10 1.49 13.80
N VAL A 127 -5.28 2.63 13.12
CA VAL A 127 -4.49 3.84 13.34
C VAL A 127 -5.39 4.90 13.93
N GLU A 128 -5.22 5.16 15.22
CA GLU A 128 -5.99 6.19 15.94
C GLU A 128 -5.92 7.55 15.23
N GLY A 129 -7.09 8.17 15.03
CA GLY A 129 -7.19 9.45 14.33
C GLY A 129 -7.05 9.39 12.80
N LYS A 130 -6.87 8.21 12.19
CA LYS A 130 -6.81 8.05 10.73
C LYS A 130 -7.77 6.99 10.16
N GLY A 131 -8.19 6.00 10.96
CA GLY A 131 -9.04 4.89 10.50
C GLY A 131 -8.32 3.55 10.59
N TYR A 132 -8.60 2.64 9.67
CA TYR A 132 -7.90 1.37 9.56
C TYR A 132 -7.18 1.22 8.21
N ARG A 133 -6.15 0.39 8.17
CA ARG A 133 -5.40 0.07 6.95
C ARG A 133 -5.08 -1.42 6.91
N ILE A 134 -5.01 -1.99 5.71
CA ILE A 134 -4.59 -3.36 5.47
C ILE A 134 -3.20 -3.32 4.84
N ASP A 135 -2.19 -3.86 5.54
CA ASP A 135 -0.79 -3.87 5.10
C ASP A 135 -0.37 -5.18 4.42
N GLY A 136 -1.29 -6.14 4.33
CA GLY A 136 -1.09 -7.46 3.72
C GLY A 136 -2.00 -7.71 2.52
N PRO A 137 -1.97 -8.94 1.96
CA PRO A 137 -2.80 -9.30 0.83
C PRO A 137 -4.28 -9.31 1.22
N ALA A 138 -5.11 -8.58 0.48
CA ALA A 138 -6.56 -8.56 0.68
C ALA A 138 -7.27 -9.73 -0.03
N ASP A 139 -6.64 -10.30 -1.06
CA ASP A 139 -7.21 -11.36 -1.89
C ASP A 139 -6.14 -12.39 -2.33
N ALA A 140 -6.59 -13.47 -2.94
CA ALA A 140 -5.74 -14.58 -3.36
C ALA A 140 -4.76 -14.20 -4.49
N GLU A 141 -5.10 -13.23 -5.34
CA GLU A 141 -4.22 -12.76 -6.42
C GLU A 141 -3.03 -11.99 -5.84
N GLN A 142 -3.30 -11.07 -4.92
CA GLN A 142 -2.29 -10.34 -4.16
C GLN A 142 -1.42 -11.29 -3.34
N LEU A 143 -2.00 -12.31 -2.71
CA LEU A 143 -1.25 -13.34 -1.99
C LEU A 143 -0.28 -14.08 -2.93
N ASN A 144 -0.71 -14.43 -4.14
CA ASN A 144 0.16 -15.10 -5.12
C ASN A 144 1.32 -14.21 -5.56
N ILE A 145 1.06 -12.93 -5.84
CA ILE A 145 2.11 -11.95 -6.17
C ILE A 145 3.11 -11.82 -5.02
N LEU A 146 2.60 -11.80 -3.77
CA LEU A 146 3.42 -11.72 -2.58
C LEU A 146 4.29 -12.97 -2.39
N LYS A 147 3.72 -14.16 -2.57
CA LYS A 147 4.44 -15.44 -2.52
C LYS A 147 5.51 -15.50 -3.60
N ASP A 148 5.23 -15.01 -4.80
CA ASP A 148 6.22 -14.91 -5.88
C ASP A 148 7.38 -13.96 -5.51
N ASN A 149 7.09 -12.84 -4.84
CA ASN A 149 8.14 -11.95 -4.33
C ASN A 149 8.98 -12.59 -3.23
N CYS A 150 8.36 -13.36 -2.32
CA CYS A 150 9.08 -14.16 -1.32
C CYS A 150 10.02 -15.17 -2.00
N ARG A 151 9.52 -15.92 -2.99
CA ARG A 151 10.37 -16.85 -3.76
C ARG A 151 11.52 -16.11 -4.45
N ARG A 152 11.28 -14.94 -5.06
CA ARG A 152 12.33 -14.11 -5.68
C ARG A 152 13.42 -13.70 -4.67
N ARG A 153 13.03 -13.26 -3.48
CA ARG A 153 13.97 -12.98 -2.38
C ARG A 153 14.81 -14.21 -2.07
N ASP A 154 14.19 -15.37 -1.89
CA ASP A 154 14.89 -16.60 -1.51
C ASP A 154 15.88 -17.06 -2.59
N VAL A 155 15.52 -16.90 -3.87
CA VAL A 155 16.45 -17.15 -5.00
C VAL A 155 17.62 -16.17 -5.00
N LEU A 156 17.39 -14.90 -4.67
CA LEU A 156 18.45 -13.91 -4.57
C LEU A 156 19.40 -14.17 -3.40
N ILE A 157 18.90 -14.69 -2.26
CA ILE A 157 19.75 -15.15 -1.15
C ILE A 157 20.66 -16.29 -1.60
N LEU A 158 20.11 -17.29 -2.30
CA LEU A 158 20.90 -18.39 -2.88
C LEU A 158 21.93 -17.88 -3.90
N GLN A 159 21.52 -16.93 -4.75
CA GLN A 159 22.39 -16.31 -5.74
C GLN A 159 23.55 -15.54 -5.09
N ALA A 160 23.30 -14.84 -3.98
CA ALA A 160 24.34 -14.13 -3.23
C ALA A 160 25.41 -15.10 -2.70
N VAL A 161 25.01 -16.23 -2.14
CA VAL A 161 25.96 -17.25 -1.67
C VAL A 161 26.74 -17.88 -2.83
N LEU A 162 26.10 -18.07 -3.99
CA LEU A 162 26.78 -18.54 -5.20
C LEU A 162 27.81 -17.51 -5.70
N GLU A 163 27.45 -16.24 -5.73
CA GLU A 163 28.31 -15.15 -6.18
C GLU A 163 29.51 -14.96 -5.26
N ASP A 164 29.32 -15.04 -3.94
CA ASP A 164 30.39 -15.06 -2.93
C ASP A 164 31.38 -16.20 -3.23
N ARG A 165 30.88 -17.41 -3.50
CA ARG A 165 31.70 -18.60 -3.79
C ARG A 165 32.43 -18.57 -5.15
N ILE A 166 31.94 -17.80 -6.13
CA ILE A 166 32.56 -17.66 -7.46
C ILE A 166 33.43 -16.40 -7.52
N GLY A 167 33.08 -15.37 -6.74
CA GLY A 167 33.63 -14.02 -6.79
C GLY A 167 35.03 -13.88 -6.22
N ASP A 168 35.47 -14.80 -5.36
CA ASP A 168 36.85 -14.86 -4.85
C ASP A 168 37.90 -14.83 -5.99
N ASP A 169 37.59 -15.39 -7.17
CA ASP A 169 38.50 -15.39 -8.33
C ASP A 169 38.53 -14.05 -9.11
N ARG A 170 37.61 -13.10 -8.85
CA ARG A 170 37.40 -11.87 -9.66
C ARG A 170 37.52 -10.55 -8.89
N ALA A 171 37.49 -10.59 -7.56
CA ALA A 171 37.60 -9.39 -6.73
C ALA A 171 38.92 -8.62 -6.98
N GLU A 172 39.99 -9.31 -7.37
CA GLU A 172 41.30 -8.70 -7.67
C GLU A 172 41.29 -7.72 -8.85
N HIS A 173 40.28 -7.76 -9.74
CA HIS A 173 40.26 -6.99 -10.99
C HIS A 173 39.03 -6.08 -11.13
N SER A 174 38.20 -5.96 -10.09
CA SER A 174 36.96 -5.18 -10.14
C SER A 174 37.17 -3.74 -9.64
N ALA A 175 36.77 -2.75 -10.44
CA ALA A 175 36.65 -1.35 -10.01
C ALA A 175 35.38 -1.06 -9.18
N ASP A 176 34.50 -2.06 -9.03
CA ASP A 176 33.31 -1.95 -8.16
C ASP A 176 33.74 -2.17 -6.70
N PRO A 177 33.44 -1.24 -5.76
CA PRO A 177 33.74 -1.40 -4.34
C PRO A 177 32.99 -2.55 -3.68
N PHE A 178 31.92 -3.09 -4.30
CA PHE A 178 31.12 -4.17 -3.75
C PHE A 178 30.85 -5.29 -4.79
N PRO A 179 31.90 -5.99 -5.27
CA PRO A 179 31.73 -7.03 -6.28
C PRO A 179 30.86 -8.17 -5.73
N GLY A 180 29.85 -8.59 -6.48
CA GLY A 180 28.95 -9.69 -6.08
C GLY A 180 27.91 -9.33 -5.00
N ALA A 181 27.86 -8.08 -4.51
CA ALA A 181 26.89 -7.68 -3.49
C ALA A 181 25.48 -7.38 -4.03
N THR A 182 25.31 -7.26 -5.35
CA THR A 182 24.04 -6.87 -5.98
C THR A 182 22.89 -7.80 -5.60
N SER A 183 23.11 -9.12 -5.65
CA SER A 183 22.09 -10.12 -5.30
C SER A 183 21.62 -9.99 -3.85
N LEU A 184 22.56 -9.82 -2.92
CA LEU A 184 22.28 -9.63 -1.50
C LEU A 184 21.49 -8.34 -1.24
N LEU A 185 21.91 -7.23 -1.84
CA LEU A 185 21.22 -5.94 -1.70
C LEU A 185 19.78 -6.00 -2.25
N LEU A 186 19.57 -6.64 -3.41
CA LEU A 186 18.23 -6.81 -3.94
C LEU A 186 17.38 -7.75 -3.08
N ALA A 187 17.95 -8.80 -2.49
CA ALA A 187 17.24 -9.65 -1.57
C ALA A 187 16.78 -8.87 -0.32
N GLN A 188 17.64 -8.04 0.26
CA GLN A 188 17.29 -7.17 1.39
C GLN A 188 16.23 -6.14 1.01
N LEU A 189 16.37 -5.49 -0.15
CA LEU A 189 15.39 -4.52 -0.63
C LEU A 189 14.01 -5.16 -0.82
N LEU A 190 13.95 -6.35 -1.42
CA LEU A 190 12.69 -7.10 -1.53
C LEU A 190 12.15 -7.46 -0.15
N ASN A 191 13.00 -7.90 0.78
CA ASN A 191 12.57 -8.29 2.12
C ASN A 191 11.94 -7.13 2.89
N ILE A 192 12.55 -5.93 2.84
CA ILE A 192 12.03 -4.73 3.52
C ILE A 192 10.70 -4.25 2.91
N GLY A 193 10.47 -4.53 1.62
CA GLY A 193 9.23 -4.19 0.93
C GLY A 193 8.06 -5.15 1.17
N LEU A 194 8.25 -6.23 1.92
CA LEU A 194 7.18 -7.18 2.23
C LEU A 194 6.38 -6.75 3.47
N PRO A 195 5.12 -7.20 3.63
CA PRO A 195 4.40 -7.09 4.89
C PRO A 195 5.14 -7.83 6.01
N ALA A 196 4.99 -7.35 7.25
CA ALA A 196 5.74 -7.84 8.40
C ALA A 196 5.71 -9.37 8.58
N ARG A 197 4.58 -10.02 8.30
CA ARG A 197 4.42 -11.48 8.37
C ARG A 197 5.29 -12.25 7.39
N TYR A 198 5.63 -11.64 6.26
CA TYR A 198 6.41 -12.26 5.18
C TYR A 198 7.87 -11.79 5.17
N CYS A 199 8.19 -10.75 5.94
CA CYS A 199 9.56 -10.32 6.18
C CYS A 199 10.33 -11.39 6.93
N MET A 200 11.51 -11.77 6.42
CA MET A 200 12.47 -12.50 7.22
C MET A 200 13.13 -11.57 8.22
N SER A 201 13.28 -12.03 9.46
CA SER A 201 14.18 -11.39 10.42
C SER A 201 15.64 -11.53 9.96
N ASP A 202 16.52 -10.66 10.44
CA ASP A 202 17.95 -10.71 10.13
C ASP A 202 18.56 -12.08 10.49
N LEU A 203 18.15 -12.65 11.63
CA LEU A 203 18.60 -13.98 12.05
C LEU A 203 18.13 -15.08 11.08
N ALA A 204 16.88 -15.03 10.61
CA ALA A 204 16.37 -15.99 9.63
C ALA A 204 17.10 -15.86 8.30
N PHE A 205 17.38 -14.62 7.87
CA PHE A 205 18.12 -14.31 6.66
C PHE A 205 19.56 -14.88 6.72
N ILE A 206 20.28 -14.61 7.82
CA ILE A 206 21.63 -15.14 8.06
C ILE A 206 21.60 -16.67 8.11
N THR A 207 20.65 -17.25 8.85
CA THR A 207 20.51 -18.72 8.96
C THR A 207 20.28 -19.37 7.60
N MET A 208 19.49 -18.73 6.73
CA MET A 208 19.26 -19.21 5.37
C MET A 208 20.54 -19.12 4.52
N MET A 209 21.30 -18.02 4.61
CA MET A 209 22.59 -17.89 3.93
C MET A 209 23.58 -18.98 4.40
N GLU A 210 23.72 -19.17 5.71
CA GLU A 210 24.59 -20.20 6.29
C GLU A 210 24.20 -21.62 5.85
N ARG A 211 22.89 -21.89 5.72
CA ARG A 211 22.41 -23.17 5.18
C ARG A 211 22.91 -23.39 3.75
N TYR A 212 22.88 -22.38 2.89
CA TYR A 212 23.39 -22.48 1.52
C TYR A 212 24.92 -22.52 1.48
N ARG A 213 25.63 -21.85 2.40
CA ARG A 213 27.11 -21.88 2.47
C ARG A 213 27.66 -23.29 2.68
N ARG A 214 26.89 -24.17 3.32
CA ARG A 214 27.22 -25.60 3.51
C ARG A 214 27.09 -26.43 2.23
N TRP A 215 26.44 -25.93 1.18
CA TRP A 215 26.29 -26.66 -0.07
C TRP A 215 27.61 -26.68 -0.87
N SER A 216 27.81 -27.74 -1.67
CA SER A 216 28.93 -27.78 -2.59
C SER A 216 28.74 -26.74 -3.72
N LYS A 217 29.83 -26.30 -4.37
CA LYS A 217 29.76 -25.39 -5.53
C LYS A 217 28.85 -25.96 -6.64
N ARG A 218 28.90 -27.28 -6.86
CA ARG A 218 28.06 -27.98 -7.84
C ARG A 218 26.57 -27.89 -7.48
N ASP A 219 26.24 -28.05 -6.21
CA ASP A 219 24.86 -27.97 -5.73
C ASP A 219 24.32 -26.54 -5.77
N LEU A 220 25.12 -25.54 -5.41
CA LEU A 220 24.76 -24.13 -5.57
C LEU A 220 24.47 -23.78 -7.03
N LEU A 221 25.33 -24.19 -7.97
CA LEU A 221 25.12 -23.96 -9.40
C LEU A 221 23.85 -24.63 -9.94
N LYS A 222 23.57 -25.86 -9.50
CA LYS A 222 22.35 -26.60 -9.88
C LYS A 222 21.11 -25.96 -9.25
N GLY A 223 21.17 -25.64 -7.96
CA GLY A 223 20.11 -25.03 -7.18
C GLY A 223 19.72 -23.67 -7.74
N ALA A 224 20.68 -22.77 -7.94
CA ALA A 224 20.42 -21.43 -8.46
C ALA A 224 19.78 -21.49 -9.85
N ARG A 225 20.30 -22.32 -10.77
CA ARG A 225 19.70 -22.51 -12.10
C ARG A 225 18.25 -23.02 -12.00
N SER A 226 18.01 -24.03 -11.17
CA SER A 226 16.67 -24.61 -11.00
C SER A 226 15.70 -23.60 -10.40
N ALA A 227 16.15 -22.83 -9.41
CA ALA A 227 15.34 -21.84 -8.72
C ALA A 227 14.97 -20.66 -9.65
N TRP A 228 15.93 -20.15 -10.43
CA TRP A 228 15.67 -19.15 -11.46
C TRP A 228 14.73 -19.66 -12.57
N ALA A 229 14.88 -20.92 -12.99
CA ALA A 229 13.96 -21.54 -13.94
C ALA A 229 12.54 -21.66 -13.38
N GLY A 230 12.38 -21.99 -12.09
CA GLY A 230 11.09 -22.02 -11.39
C GLY A 230 10.39 -20.65 -11.33
N LEU A 231 11.15 -19.55 -11.43
CA LEU A 231 10.62 -18.19 -11.55
C LEU A 231 10.34 -17.76 -13.01
N GLY A 232 10.44 -18.68 -13.98
CA GLY A 232 10.28 -18.40 -15.40
C GLY A 232 11.46 -17.65 -16.03
N ARG A 233 12.58 -17.49 -15.32
CA ARG A 233 13.78 -16.79 -15.80
C ARG A 233 14.96 -17.74 -15.85
N SER A 234 15.00 -18.63 -16.85
CA SER A 234 16.13 -19.57 -16.99
C SER A 234 17.46 -18.82 -17.14
N ARG A 235 18.36 -19.00 -16.18
CA ARG A 235 19.73 -18.45 -16.20
C ARG A 235 20.74 -19.58 -16.38
N PRO A 236 21.86 -19.34 -17.10
CA PRO A 236 22.92 -20.34 -17.21
C PRO A 236 23.57 -20.61 -15.85
N ARG A 237 24.25 -21.75 -15.72
CA ARG A 237 25.01 -22.06 -14.50
C ARG A 237 26.15 -21.06 -14.34
N GLY A 238 26.35 -20.56 -13.14
CA GLY A 238 27.40 -19.57 -12.85
C GLY A 238 27.08 -18.18 -13.39
N TRP A 239 25.83 -17.94 -13.82
CA TRP A 239 25.36 -16.59 -14.07
C TRP A 239 25.52 -15.75 -12.81
N MET A 240 26.02 -14.54 -12.98
CA MET A 240 26.15 -13.54 -11.92
C MET A 240 25.27 -12.35 -12.25
N MET A 241 24.77 -11.69 -11.21
CA MET A 241 24.10 -10.42 -11.31
C MET A 241 25.04 -9.35 -11.89
N PRO A 242 24.50 -8.35 -12.61
CA PRO A 242 25.28 -7.19 -13.02
C PRO A 242 25.89 -6.46 -11.81
N PRO A 243 27.01 -5.73 -12.00
CA PRO A 243 27.59 -4.87 -10.98
C PRO A 243 26.58 -3.91 -10.37
N LEU A 244 26.81 -3.48 -9.12
CA LEU A 244 25.83 -2.70 -8.38
C LEU A 244 25.55 -1.37 -9.07
N ASN A 245 26.59 -0.72 -9.58
CA ASN A 245 26.48 0.54 -10.31
C ASN A 245 25.63 0.42 -11.57
N GLU A 246 25.73 -0.70 -12.29
CA GLU A 246 24.91 -0.93 -13.47
C GLU A 246 23.45 -1.17 -13.08
N THR A 247 23.22 -1.99 -12.04
CA THR A 247 21.88 -2.25 -11.50
C THR A 247 21.21 -0.97 -11.00
N ARG A 248 21.96 -0.12 -10.29
CA ARG A 248 21.51 1.20 -9.85
C ARG A 248 21.08 2.07 -11.03
N ARG A 249 21.92 2.21 -12.07
CA ARG A 249 21.57 2.97 -13.28
C ARG A 249 20.34 2.41 -14.00
N ARG A 250 20.09 1.10 -13.94
CA ARG A 250 18.87 0.49 -14.49
C ARG A 250 17.63 0.89 -13.65
N ILE A 251 17.72 0.83 -12.32
CA ILE A 251 16.64 1.24 -11.41
C ILE A 251 16.33 2.74 -11.56
N GLU A 252 17.35 3.60 -11.60
CA GLU A 252 17.20 5.05 -11.77
C GLU A 252 16.50 5.41 -13.10
N ARG A 253 16.72 4.61 -14.16
CA ARG A 253 15.99 4.78 -15.44
C ARG A 253 14.54 4.33 -15.37
N LEU A 254 14.22 3.32 -14.57
CA LEU A 254 12.86 2.80 -14.43
C LEU A 254 11.99 3.68 -13.51
N LEU A 255 12.58 4.32 -12.50
CA LEU A 255 11.85 5.04 -11.47
C LEU A 255 10.92 6.15 -12.03
N PRO A 256 11.35 7.06 -12.93
CA PRO A 256 10.47 8.08 -13.49
C PRO A 256 9.28 7.49 -14.25
N VAL A 257 9.47 6.34 -14.91
CA VAL A 257 8.42 5.64 -15.66
C VAL A 257 7.40 5.07 -14.70
N CYS A 258 7.84 4.40 -13.64
CA CYS A 258 6.96 3.86 -12.61
C CYS A 258 6.13 4.98 -11.96
N LEU A 259 6.74 6.14 -11.68
CA LEU A 259 6.03 7.30 -11.13
C LEU A 259 4.99 7.88 -12.11
N ASN A 260 5.35 8.01 -13.38
CA ASN A 260 4.41 8.47 -14.42
C ASN A 260 3.26 7.48 -14.60
N LEU A 261 3.55 6.18 -14.61
CA LEU A 261 2.55 5.13 -14.71
C LEU A 261 1.61 5.16 -13.50
N PHE A 262 2.14 5.30 -12.29
CA PHE A 262 1.35 5.43 -11.07
C PHE A 262 0.42 6.65 -11.15
N SER A 263 0.92 7.79 -11.62
CA SER A 263 0.11 8.98 -11.87
C SER A 263 -1.01 8.73 -12.90
N ASP A 264 -0.68 8.05 -14.01
CA ASP A 264 -1.64 7.72 -15.06
C ASP A 264 -2.72 6.72 -14.60
N VAL A 265 -2.36 5.72 -13.80
CA VAL A 265 -3.30 4.78 -13.18
C VAL A 265 -4.21 5.52 -12.20
N ARG A 266 -3.65 6.38 -11.34
CA ARG A 266 -4.44 7.19 -10.40
C ARG A 266 -5.39 8.16 -11.12
N ALA A 267 -4.98 8.66 -12.29
CA ALA A 267 -5.81 9.49 -13.16
C ALA A 267 -6.81 8.67 -14.02
N GLY A 268 -6.84 7.34 -13.89
CA GLY A 268 -7.74 6.46 -14.65
C GLY A 268 -7.40 6.31 -16.13
N LYS A 269 -6.23 6.79 -16.59
CA LYS A 269 -5.81 6.73 -18.00
C LYS A 269 -5.36 5.34 -18.44
N VAL A 270 -4.90 4.53 -17.49
CA VAL A 270 -4.45 3.15 -17.73
C VAL A 270 -5.17 2.23 -16.76
N SER A 271 -6.05 1.39 -17.30
CA SER A 271 -6.89 0.50 -16.49
C SER A 271 -6.59 -0.98 -16.71
N SER A 272 -5.72 -1.34 -17.68
CA SER A 272 -5.41 -2.75 -17.97
C SER A 272 -3.97 -3.11 -17.62
N SER A 273 -3.83 -4.27 -16.97
CA SER A 273 -2.55 -4.90 -16.62
C SER A 273 -1.67 -5.14 -17.84
N GLY A 274 -2.27 -5.46 -19.00
CA GLY A 274 -1.56 -5.64 -20.27
C GLY A 274 -0.86 -4.37 -20.77
N LYS A 275 -1.54 -3.21 -20.70
CA LYS A 275 -0.95 -1.91 -21.11
C LYS A 275 0.17 -1.46 -20.15
N ILE A 276 0.04 -1.80 -18.87
CA ILE A 276 1.09 -1.59 -17.85
C ILE A 276 2.33 -2.43 -18.20
N ALA A 277 2.15 -3.73 -18.44
CA ALA A 277 3.23 -4.65 -18.76
C ALA A 277 3.95 -4.25 -20.05
N GLU A 278 3.22 -3.86 -21.09
CA GLU A 278 3.79 -3.41 -22.36
C GLU A 278 4.65 -2.15 -22.20
N ARG A 279 4.19 -1.17 -21.42
CA ARG A 279 4.92 0.10 -21.21
C ARG A 279 6.19 -0.12 -20.39
N ILE A 280 6.18 -1.06 -19.45
CA ILE A 280 7.37 -1.46 -18.70
C ILE A 280 8.32 -2.26 -19.61
N GLY A 281 7.79 -3.19 -20.40
CA GLY A 281 8.55 -4.05 -21.33
C GLY A 281 9.40 -3.28 -22.32
N ARG A 282 8.82 -2.25 -22.97
CA ARG A 282 9.51 -1.37 -23.94
C ARG A 282 10.76 -0.69 -23.37
N ILE A 283 10.86 -0.55 -22.05
CA ILE A 283 11.95 0.18 -21.38
C ILE A 283 12.96 -0.79 -20.79
N THR A 284 12.52 -1.96 -20.34
CA THR A 284 13.41 -3.03 -19.86
C THR A 284 14.17 -3.74 -20.98
N GLY A 285 13.86 -3.45 -22.25
CA GLY A 285 14.55 -4.03 -23.41
C GLY A 285 14.35 -5.55 -23.51
N GLN A 286 13.17 -6.03 -23.09
CA GLN A 286 12.71 -7.41 -23.26
C GLN A 286 11.61 -7.46 -24.31
#